data_AF-A0A7X5DEK2-F1
#
_entry.id   AF-A0A7X5DEK2-F1
#
_cell.length_a   1.000
_cell.length_b   1.000
_cell.length_c   1.000
_cell.angle_alpha   90.00
_cell.angle_beta   90.00
_cell.angle_gamma   90.00
#
_symmetry.space_group_name_H-M   'P 1'
#
loop_
_entity.id
_entity.type
_entity.pdbx_description
1 polymer ?
#
loop_
_entity_poly.entity_id
_entity_poly.type
_entity_poly.pdbx_seq_one_letter_code
_entity_poly.pdbx_strand_id
1 'polypeptide(L)'
;MAFASKSPWVIHYDGSSCNGCDIEVLATLCPGFDGERFGVINTGNPKHADIFLVTGSVNEQNIGVVREIYEQMLEPKVVVACGICACSGGVFHDCYNVVGGV
;
A
#
# COMPACT_ATOMS: atom_id res chain seq x y z
N MET A 1 19.29 -2.67 -13.79
CA MET A 1 19.65 -3.32 -12.50
C MET A 1 18.42 -4.07 -12.02
N ALA A 2 18.35 -5.38 -12.23
CA ALA A 2 17.21 -6.18 -11.79
C ALA A 2 17.39 -6.52 -10.30
N PHE A 3 16.89 -5.66 -9.41
CA PHE A 3 16.74 -5.93 -7.97
C PHE A 3 15.57 -6.91 -7.75
N ALA A 4 15.62 -8.08 -8.38
CA ALA A 4 14.67 -9.16 -8.09
C ALA A 4 15.05 -9.77 -6.74
N SER A 5 14.70 -9.08 -5.66
CA SER A 5 14.74 -9.61 -4.30
C SER A 5 13.80 -10.81 -4.25
N LYS A 6 14.31 -11.97 -3.80
CA LYS A 6 13.50 -13.16 -3.50
C LYS A 6 12.74 -13.02 -2.17
N SER A 7 12.75 -11.84 -1.56
CA SER A 7 12.17 -11.54 -0.26
C SER A 7 11.65 -10.08 -0.21
N PRO A 8 10.63 -9.73 -1.00
CA PRO A 8 10.06 -8.38 -0.97
C PRO A 8 9.22 -8.15 0.29
N TRP A 9 9.59 -7.18 1.13
CA TRP A 9 8.82 -6.88 2.34
C TRP A 9 7.86 -5.73 2.11
N VAL A 10 6.61 -5.90 2.52
CA VAL A 10 5.52 -4.97 2.24
C VAL A 10 5.10 -4.30 3.54
N ILE A 11 4.88 -2.99 3.49
CA ILE A 11 4.07 -2.28 4.48
C ILE A 11 2.76 -1.88 3.84
N HIS A 12 1.67 -2.36 4.42
CA HIS A 12 0.31 -2.01 4.00
C HIS A 12 -0.19 -0.81 4.79
N TYR A 13 -0.75 0.18 4.09
CA TYR A 13 -1.43 1.31 4.70
C TYR A 13 -2.78 1.55 4.04
N ASP A 14 -3.81 1.65 4.88
CA ASP A 14 -5.14 2.09 4.50
C ASP A 14 -5.24 3.61 4.67
N GLY A 15 -5.44 4.32 3.56
CA GLY A 15 -5.69 5.75 3.57
C GLY A 15 -7.13 6.09 3.93
N SER A 16 -8.05 5.73 3.05
CA SER A 16 -9.50 5.99 3.17
C SER A 16 -10.26 4.96 2.34
N SER A 17 -10.01 3.69 2.63
CA SER A 17 -10.63 2.56 1.97
C SER A 17 -12.05 2.30 2.49
N CYS A 18 -12.79 1.49 1.74
CA CYS A 18 -14.03 0.85 2.19
C CYS A 18 -13.78 -0.57 2.72
N ASN A 19 -12.53 -0.90 3.03
CA ASN A 19 -12.02 -2.20 3.49
C ASN A 19 -12.01 -3.30 2.43
N GLY A 20 -12.53 -3.05 1.22
CA GLY A 20 -12.59 -4.06 0.15
C GLY A 20 -11.20 -4.53 -0.29
N CYS A 21 -10.33 -3.58 -0.69
CA CYS A 21 -8.96 -3.92 -1.09
C CYS A 21 -8.13 -4.47 0.08
N ASP A 22 -8.38 -4.04 1.30
CA ASP A 22 -7.67 -4.49 2.51
C ASP A 22 -7.93 -5.97 2.80
N ILE A 23 -9.17 -6.41 2.64
CA ILE A 23 -9.54 -7.82 2.76
C ILE A 23 -8.79 -8.66 1.71
N GLU A 24 -8.69 -8.19 0.46
CA GLU A 24 -7.99 -8.91 -0.61
C GLU A 24 -6.47 -8.97 -0.36
N VAL A 25 -5.88 -7.90 0.19
CA VAL A 25 -4.46 -7.90 0.60
C VAL A 25 -4.21 -8.96 1.67
N LEU A 26 -5.07 -9.03 2.70
CA LEU A 26 -4.96 -10.04 3.76
C LEU A 26 -5.25 -11.46 3.24
N ALA A 27 -6.24 -11.62 2.36
CA ALA A 27 -6.55 -12.89 1.74
C ALA A 27 -5.36 -13.43 0.94
N THR A 28 -4.60 -12.57 0.27
CA THR A 28 -3.39 -12.95 -0.47
C THR A 28 -2.33 -13.60 0.43
N LEU A 29 -2.29 -13.25 1.72
CA LEU A 29 -1.39 -13.85 2.72
C LEU A 29 -1.95 -15.12 3.35
N CYS A 30 -3.25 -15.41 3.16
CA CYS A 30 -3.87 -16.61 3.69
C CYS A 30 -3.49 -17.85 2.86
N PRO A 31 -3.63 -19.07 3.43
CA PRO A 31 -3.19 -20.32 2.78
C PRO A 31 -3.81 -20.60 1.41
N GLY A 32 -4.94 -19.97 1.07
CA GLY A 32 -5.59 -20.14 -0.24
C GLY A 32 -4.74 -19.57 -1.39
N PHE A 33 -4.05 -18.46 -1.17
CA PHE A 33 -3.18 -17.81 -2.17
C PHE A 33 -1.69 -17.95 -1.84
N ASP A 34 -1.36 -18.01 -0.53
CA ASP A 34 -0.02 -18.26 -0.01
C ASP A 34 1.04 -17.32 -0.62
N GLY A 35 0.85 -16.01 -0.42
CA GLY A 35 1.80 -14.99 -0.86
C GLY A 35 3.20 -15.13 -0.23
N GLU A 36 3.28 -15.68 0.98
CA GLU A 36 4.54 -15.86 1.72
C GLU A 36 5.52 -16.78 1.00
N ARG A 37 5.05 -17.73 0.17
CA ARG A 37 5.92 -18.60 -0.64
C ARG A 37 6.86 -17.85 -1.58
N PHE A 38 6.51 -16.62 -1.94
CA PHE A 38 7.32 -15.74 -2.79
C PHE A 38 8.25 -14.84 -1.98
N GLY A 39 8.31 -15.01 -0.65
CA GLY A 39 9.09 -14.19 0.27
C GLY A 39 8.41 -12.87 0.64
N VAL A 40 7.11 -12.72 0.34
CA VAL A 40 6.32 -11.54 0.71
C VAL A 40 5.95 -11.62 2.19
N ILE A 41 6.33 -10.61 2.95
CA ILE A 41 5.97 -10.50 4.37
C ILE A 41 5.38 -9.10 4.62
N ASN A 42 4.23 -9.05 5.29
CA ASN A 42 3.65 -7.79 5.76
C ASN A 42 4.30 -7.36 7.07
N THR A 43 5.07 -6.27 7.05
CA THR A 43 5.76 -5.70 8.21
C THR A 43 5.02 -4.49 8.75
N GLY A 44 5.04 -4.31 10.08
CA GLY A 44 4.51 -3.13 10.74
C GLY A 44 5.48 -1.94 10.83
N ASN A 45 6.73 -2.10 10.36
CA ASN A 45 7.75 -1.05 10.44
C ASN A 45 8.17 -0.60 9.04
N PRO A 46 7.97 0.68 8.66
CA PRO A 46 8.33 1.20 7.35
C PRO A 46 9.84 1.10 7.06
N LYS A 47 10.69 1.14 8.09
CA LYS A 47 12.15 1.04 7.92
C LYS A 47 12.62 -0.35 7.48
N HIS A 48 11.76 -1.36 7.57
CA HIS A 48 12.05 -2.73 7.13
C HIS A 48 11.35 -3.09 5.82
N ALA A 49 10.53 -2.19 5.26
CA ALA A 49 9.73 -2.48 4.08
C ALA A 49 10.44 -1.98 2.81
N ASP A 50 10.35 -2.78 1.75
CA ASP A 50 10.80 -2.41 0.40
C ASP A 50 9.64 -1.92 -0.46
N ILE A 51 8.42 -2.37 -0.16
CA ILE A 51 7.20 -2.09 -0.92
C ILE A 51 6.21 -1.35 -0.02
N PHE A 52 5.78 -0.17 -0.47
CA PHE A 52 4.68 0.56 0.13
C PHE A 52 3.39 0.22 -0.61
N LEU A 53 2.52 -0.57 0.01
CA LEU A 53 1.24 -0.96 -0.56
C LEU A 53 0.13 -0.09 0.03
N VAL A 54 -0.45 0.78 -0.80
CA VAL A 54 -1.48 1.71 -0.34
C VAL A 54 -2.84 1.32 -0.91
N THR A 55 -3.82 1.23 -0.02
CA THR A 55 -5.24 0.99 -0.33
C THR A 55 -6.07 2.22 0.01
N GLY A 56 -7.19 2.40 -0.72
CA GLY A 56 -8.07 3.54 -0.51
C GLY A 56 -7.51 4.85 -1.07
N SER A 57 -8.31 5.92 -1.01
CA SER A 57 -7.91 7.24 -1.50
C SER A 57 -7.16 8.06 -0.46
N VAL A 58 -6.49 9.12 -0.91
CA VAL A 58 -5.79 10.08 -0.05
C VAL A 58 -6.69 11.28 0.23
N ASN A 59 -6.70 11.70 1.49
CA ASN A 59 -7.43 12.87 1.98
C ASN A 59 -6.49 13.82 2.75
N GLU A 60 -6.98 14.99 3.13
CA GLU A 60 -6.18 15.98 3.88
C GLU A 60 -5.71 15.48 5.26
N GLN A 61 -6.41 14.50 5.86
CA GLN A 61 -6.08 13.96 7.17
C GLN A 61 -4.95 12.92 7.11
N ASN A 62 -4.90 12.12 6.05
CA ASN A 62 -3.96 11.00 5.90
C ASN A 62 -2.74 11.33 5.03
N ILE A 63 -2.78 12.38 4.21
CA ILE A 63 -1.68 12.72 3.29
C ILE A 63 -0.34 12.92 4.01
N GLY A 64 -0.38 13.51 5.21
CA GLY A 64 0.82 13.67 6.03
C GLY A 64 1.41 12.34 6.48
N VAL A 65 0.56 11.38 6.84
CA VAL A 65 0.96 10.03 7.29
C VAL A 65 1.52 9.23 6.13
N VAL A 66 0.88 9.26 4.96
CA VAL A 66 1.37 8.59 3.74
C VAL A 66 2.77 9.10 3.38
N ARG A 67 2.96 10.43 3.41
CA ARG A 67 4.27 11.04 3.13
C ARG A 67 5.33 10.64 4.16
N GLU A 68 4.99 10.67 5.45
CA GLU A 68 5.90 10.27 6.53
C GLU A 68 6.35 8.81 6.38
N ILE A 69 5.41 7.90 6.11
CA ILE A 69 5.72 6.47 5.87
C ILE A 69 6.69 6.34 4.69
N TYR A 70 6.37 6.99 3.57
CA TYR A 70 7.21 6.97 2.38
C TYR A 70 8.61 7.52 2.67
N GLU A 71 8.74 8.64 3.39
CA GLU A 71 10.01 9.26 3.75
C GLU A 71 10.85 8.37 4.69
N GLN A 72 10.21 7.61 5.58
CA GLN A 72 10.89 6.71 6.52
C GLN A 72 11.41 5.40 5.88
N MET A 73 10.91 5.02 4.70
CA MET A 73 11.37 3.84 3.98
C MET A 73 12.75 4.06 3.34
N LEU A 74 13.58 3.02 3.39
CA LEU A 74 14.94 2.99 2.83
C LEU A 74 14.91 2.72 1.31
N GLU A 75 15.92 3.22 0.59
CA GLU A 75 16.11 2.88 -0.82
C GLU A 75 16.85 1.53 -0.98
N PRO A 76 16.49 0.67 -1.94
CA PRO A 76 15.49 0.88 -3.00
C PRO A 76 14.05 0.59 -2.56
N LYS A 77 13.13 1.55 -2.73
CA LYS A 77 11.69 1.37 -2.41
C LYS A 77 10.78 1.52 -3.62
N VAL A 78 9.64 0.85 -3.59
CA VAL A 78 8.59 0.96 -4.60
C VAL A 78 7.23 1.20 -3.96
N VAL A 79 6.34 1.92 -4.66
CA VAL A 79 4.97 2.17 -4.23
C VAL A 79 4.02 1.40 -5.14
N VAL A 80 3.06 0.71 -4.54
CA VAL A 80 1.99 -0.02 -5.22
C VAL A 80 0.65 0.54 -4.76
N ALA A 81 -0.03 1.23 -5.68
CA ALA A 81 -1.42 1.64 -5.47
C ALA A 81 -2.35 0.46 -5.75
N CYS A 82 -3.10 0.03 -4.73
CA CYS A 82 -4.02 -1.11 -4.81
C CYS A 82 -5.48 -0.65 -4.84
N GLY A 83 -6.14 -0.92 -5.96
CA GLY A 83 -7.54 -0.56 -6.19
C GLY A 83 -7.73 0.80 -6.83
N ILE A 84 -8.91 1.02 -7.43
CA ILE A 84 -9.19 2.22 -8.23
C ILE A 84 -9.18 3.51 -7.39
N CYS A 85 -9.57 3.43 -6.12
CA CYS A 85 -9.53 4.56 -5.20
C CYS A 85 -8.10 5.03 -4.93
N ALA A 86 -7.15 4.10 -4.78
CA ALA A 86 -5.74 4.42 -4.60
C ALA A 86 -5.10 4.93 -5.90
N CYS A 87 -5.51 4.41 -7.06
CA CYS A 87 -4.94 4.86 -8.34
C CYS A 87 -5.42 6.25 -8.77
N SER A 88 -6.72 6.56 -8.61
CA SER A 88 -7.30 7.77 -9.19
C SER A 88 -8.41 8.40 -8.35
N GLY A 89 -8.58 8.02 -7.08
CA GLY A 89 -9.74 8.41 -6.25
C GLY A 89 -11.04 7.67 -6.63
N GLY A 90 -11.07 6.94 -7.76
CA GLY A 90 -12.22 6.18 -8.22
C GLY A 90 -13.49 7.01 -8.31
N VAL A 91 -14.60 6.47 -7.78
CA VAL A 91 -15.90 7.16 -7.77
C VAL A 91 -15.89 8.43 -6.91
N PHE A 92 -14.90 8.55 -6.01
CA PHE A 92 -14.78 9.66 -5.07
C PHE A 92 -13.82 10.74 -5.54
N HIS A 93 -13.30 10.66 -6.77
CA HIS A 93 -12.33 11.62 -7.32
C HIS A 93 -12.79 13.08 -7.19
N ASP A 94 -14.07 13.36 -7.44
CA ASP A 94 -14.63 14.73 -7.39
C ASP A 94 -15.22 15.10 -6.02
N CYS A 95 -15.06 14.24 -5.00
CA CYS A 95 -15.53 14.54 -3.66
C CYS A 95 -14.59 15.53 -2.95
N TYR A 96 -15.17 16.50 -2.23
CA TYR A 96 -14.43 17.56 -1.55
C TYR A 96 -13.38 17.07 -0.53
N ASN A 97 -13.55 15.86 -0.01
CA ASN A 97 -12.69 15.26 1.01
C ASN A 97 -11.62 14.33 0.41
N VAL A 98 -11.56 14.16 -0.90
CA VAL A 98 -10.55 13.33 -1.58
C VAL A 98 -9.61 14.23 -2.34
N VAL A 99 -8.31 14.09 -2.09
CA VAL A 99 -7.25 14.81 -2.81
C VAL A 99 -6.94 14.12 -4.14
N GLY A 100 -7.08 12.79 -4.19
CA GLY A 100 -6.90 11.97 -5.38
C GLY A 100 -6.39 10.57 -5.07
N GLY A 101 -5.67 10.00 -6.05
CA GLY A 101 -4.86 8.79 -5.87
C GLY A 101 -3.53 9.08 -5.16
N VAL A 102 -2.81 8.00 -4.85
CA VAL A 102 -1.47 7.96 -4.23
C VAL A 102 -0.38 8.18 -5.26
#